data_AF-A0A327HF01-F1
#
_entry.id   AF-A0A327HF01-F1
#
_cell.length_a   1.000
_cell.length_b   1.000
_cell.length_c   1.000
_cell.angle_alpha   90.00
_cell.angle_beta   90.00
_cell.angle_gamma   90.00
#
_symmetry.space_group_name_H-M   'P 1'
#
loop_
_entity.id
_entity.type
_entity.pdbx_description
1 polymer ?
#
loop_
_entity_poly.entity_id
_entity_poly.type
_entity_poly.pdbx_seq_one_letter_code
_entity_poly.pdbx_strand_id
1 'polypeptide(L)'
;MNSHLERGSVLPIQELPCRIVLPRGFRTSAYPMGTELGEKRILMSFSFGRRNPPGDESLMPSARALARARSRNRNPILGGFGCPIIVEGRRDLETLRALGFDGPIELVNRGWSQSRLIAHLHDQYGRKNPFDGGASVMLMMDWDRTGKRLHERLRVRMRSLDMSIDDSTRRVLMRSMAMKGSTVEGLKTHVNELNPLIDTVDPPPSRFF
;
A
#
# COMPACT_ATOMS: atom_id res chain seq x y z
N MET A 1 33.34 3.50 -45.26
CA MET A 1 34.59 3.89 -44.56
C MET A 1 34.15 4.61 -43.29
N ASN A 2 33.94 3.85 -42.21
CA ASN A 2 34.82 3.72 -41.03
C ASN A 2 34.84 5.03 -40.21
N SER A 3 34.13 5.15 -39.09
CA SER A 3 34.24 4.47 -37.77
C SER A 3 35.07 5.29 -36.77
N HIS A 4 34.48 5.62 -35.61
CA HIS A 4 35.03 5.73 -34.24
C HIS A 4 33.93 6.42 -33.41
N LEU A 5 33.20 5.82 -32.46
CA LEU A 5 33.53 4.98 -31.29
C LEU A 5 34.34 5.71 -30.20
N GLU A 6 33.63 6.33 -29.26
CA GLU A 6 34.03 6.57 -27.85
C GLU A 6 32.73 6.43 -27.03
N ARG A 7 32.47 5.30 -26.35
CA ARG A 7 32.78 5.03 -24.93
C ARG A 7 32.37 6.23 -24.05
N GLY A 8 31.30 6.15 -23.26
CA GLY A 8 31.17 5.26 -22.11
C GLY A 8 31.67 5.97 -20.85
N SER A 9 30.83 6.82 -20.25
CA SER A 9 31.07 7.38 -18.92
C SER A 9 29.94 6.97 -18.00
N VAL A 10 30.08 5.77 -17.45
CA VAL A 10 29.37 5.30 -16.26
C VAL A 10 29.78 6.25 -15.12
N LEU A 11 28.83 7.03 -14.60
CA LEU A 11 29.07 7.79 -13.38
C LEU A 11 29.13 6.79 -12.20
N PRO A 12 30.17 6.84 -11.35
CA PRO A 12 30.34 5.89 -10.28
C PRO A 12 29.25 6.07 -9.22
N ILE A 13 28.65 4.95 -8.82
CA ILE A 13 27.76 4.82 -7.67
C ILE A 13 28.58 5.22 -6.44
N GLN A 14 28.41 6.46 -5.97
CA GLN A 14 28.96 6.87 -4.69
C GLN A 14 28.23 6.09 -3.60
N GLU A 15 28.99 5.21 -2.94
CA GLU A 15 28.56 4.43 -1.79
C GLU A 15 28.02 5.35 -0.69
N LEU A 16 26.78 5.10 -0.27
CA LEU A 16 26.20 5.74 0.90
C LEU A 16 26.74 5.05 2.16
N PRO A 17 27.44 5.73 3.08
CA PRO A 17 27.85 5.13 4.33
C PRO A 17 26.63 4.92 5.24
N CYS A 18 26.28 3.64 5.43
CA CYS A 18 25.35 3.18 6.44
C CYS A 18 25.98 3.41 7.83
N ARG A 19 25.58 4.49 8.51
CA ARG A 19 25.92 4.71 9.92
C ARG A 19 24.72 5.26 10.67
N ILE A 20 23.89 4.34 11.17
CA ILE A 20 22.85 4.67 12.16
C ILE A 20 23.58 5.08 13.45
N VAL A 21 23.53 6.37 13.78
CA VAL A 21 23.92 6.88 15.10
C VAL A 21 22.70 6.77 15.99
N LEU A 22 22.72 5.84 16.95
CA LEU A 22 21.68 5.77 17.99
C LEU A 22 21.85 6.98 18.94
N PRO A 23 20.76 7.68 19.31
CA PRO A 23 20.83 8.77 20.28
C PRO A 23 21.23 8.23 21.67
N ARG A 24 22.11 8.97 22.35
CA ARG A 24 22.55 8.67 23.72
C ARG A 24 21.34 8.71 24.66
N GLY A 25 21.08 7.61 25.37
CA GLY A 25 20.00 7.51 26.36
C GLY A 25 19.29 6.15 26.45
N PHE A 26 19.56 5.23 25.52
CA PHE A 26 18.95 3.89 25.53
C PHE A 26 19.64 2.99 26.57
N ARG A 27 19.02 2.81 27.75
CA ARG A 27 19.45 1.79 28.72
C ARG A 27 18.87 0.44 28.30
N THR A 28 19.74 -0.53 28.07
CA THR A 28 19.38 -1.95 27.99
C THR A 28 18.99 -2.43 29.39
N SER A 29 17.72 -2.76 29.62
CA SER A 29 17.31 -3.46 30.83
C SER A 29 17.47 -4.96 30.62
N ALA A 30 18.35 -5.57 31.42
CA ALA A 30 18.51 -7.01 31.53
C ALA A 30 17.25 -7.64 32.14
N TYR A 31 16.84 -8.80 31.62
CA TYR A 31 15.83 -9.66 32.26
C TYR A 31 16.54 -10.57 33.28
N PRO A 32 16.15 -10.59 34.55
CA PRO A 32 16.54 -11.67 35.44
C PRO A 32 15.62 -12.88 35.26
N MET A 33 16.24 -14.05 35.11
CA MET A 33 15.61 -15.37 35.23
C MET A 33 15.19 -15.59 36.69
N GLY A 34 13.92 -15.90 36.90
CA GLY A 34 13.37 -16.26 38.21
C GLY A 34 12.54 -17.53 38.10
N THR A 35 12.96 -18.55 38.83
CA THR A 35 12.37 -19.87 38.97
C THR A 35 11.21 -19.90 39.99
N GLU A 36 10.21 -20.70 39.65
CA GLU A 36 9.33 -21.52 40.49
C GLU A 36 8.08 -20.97 41.23
N LEU A 37 7.01 -21.75 41.01
CA LEU A 37 5.87 -22.13 41.86
C LEU A 37 4.68 -21.18 42.05
N GLY A 38 3.51 -21.69 41.67
CA GLY A 38 2.23 -21.27 42.26
C GLY A 38 1.05 -21.22 41.29
N GLU A 39 0.28 -22.31 41.24
CA GLU A 39 -1.02 -22.40 40.57
C GLU A 39 -1.97 -21.25 40.94
N LYS A 40 -2.71 -20.74 39.96
CA LYS A 40 -4.16 -20.44 40.08
C LYS A 40 -4.77 -20.07 38.71
N ARG A 41 -5.59 -20.98 38.20
CA ARG A 41 -6.61 -20.72 37.17
C ARG A 41 -7.59 -19.66 37.69
N ILE A 42 -7.72 -18.55 36.97
CA ILE A 42 -8.94 -17.72 37.00
C ILE A 42 -9.41 -17.58 35.56
N LEU A 43 -10.44 -18.34 35.21
CA LEU A 43 -11.30 -18.11 34.06
C LEU A 43 -12.09 -16.82 34.33
N MET A 44 -11.67 -15.71 33.72
CA MET A 44 -12.45 -14.48 33.69
C MET A 44 -13.03 -14.30 32.28
N SER A 45 -14.33 -14.56 32.18
CA SER A 45 -15.19 -14.21 31.06
C SER A 45 -15.12 -12.71 30.79
N PHE A 46 -14.49 -12.31 29.69
CA PHE A 46 -14.45 -10.91 29.28
C PHE A 46 -15.75 -10.52 28.56
N SER A 47 -16.58 -9.79 29.28
CA SER A 47 -17.80 -9.16 28.77
C SER A 47 -17.49 -8.20 27.61
N PHE A 48 -18.27 -8.35 26.54
CA PHE A 48 -18.26 -7.50 25.36
C PHE A 48 -18.80 -6.11 25.71
N GLY A 49 -17.89 -5.15 25.83
CA GLY A 49 -18.22 -3.76 26.09
C GLY A 49 -16.97 -2.89 26.00
N ARG A 50 -16.48 -2.62 24.79
CA ARG A 50 -15.44 -1.61 24.58
C ARG A 50 -16.04 -0.35 23.97
N ARG A 51 -16.19 0.69 24.80
CA ARG A 51 -16.08 2.07 24.33
C ARG A 51 -14.61 2.29 23.97
N ASN A 52 -14.31 2.62 22.71
CA ASN A 52 -12.93 2.85 22.28
C ASN A 52 -12.41 4.21 22.78
N PRO A 53 -11.19 4.29 23.32
CA PRO A 53 -10.52 5.55 23.67
C PRO A 53 -10.10 6.33 22.40
N PRO A 54 -9.77 7.64 22.51
CA PRO A 54 -9.44 8.47 21.36
C PRO A 54 -8.05 8.11 20.82
N GLY A 55 -8.00 7.72 19.53
CA GLY A 55 -6.79 7.31 18.82
C GLY A 55 -6.73 5.80 18.60
N ASP A 56 -7.37 5.31 17.53
CA ASP A 56 -7.39 3.88 17.20
C ASP A 56 -6.03 3.43 16.63
N GLU A 57 -5.04 3.16 17.49
CA GLU A 57 -3.71 2.63 17.09
C GLU A 57 -3.82 1.41 16.15
N SER A 58 -4.93 0.67 16.22
CA SER A 58 -5.20 -0.47 15.32
C SER A 58 -5.28 -0.08 13.84
N LEU A 59 -5.60 1.18 13.53
CA LEU A 59 -5.69 1.70 12.15
C LEU A 59 -4.34 2.18 11.60
N MET A 60 -3.33 2.43 12.43
CA MET A 60 -2.05 2.97 11.98
C MET A 60 -1.33 2.13 10.93
N PRO A 61 -1.34 0.77 10.98
CA PRO A 61 -0.83 -0.04 9.89
C PRO A 61 -1.55 0.21 8.56
N SER A 62 -2.89 0.31 8.58
CA SER A 62 -3.70 0.65 7.41
C SER A 62 -3.34 2.04 6.88
N ALA A 63 -3.28 3.03 7.77
CA ALA A 63 -2.97 4.41 7.42
C ALA A 63 -1.59 4.53 6.78
N ARG A 64 -0.56 3.90 7.34
CA ARG A 64 0.79 3.87 6.75
C ARG A 64 0.82 3.20 5.38
N ALA A 65 0.10 2.10 5.20
CA ALA A 65 0.02 1.42 3.90
C ALA A 65 -0.69 2.28 2.85
N LEU A 66 -1.82 2.90 3.22
CA LEU A 66 -2.56 3.82 2.37
C LEU A 66 -1.73 5.06 2.02
N ALA A 67 -1.00 5.65 2.98
CA ALA A 67 -0.12 6.79 2.74
C ALA A 67 0.97 6.50 1.71
N ARG A 68 1.62 5.33 1.82
CA ARG A 68 2.62 4.87 0.85
C ARG A 68 2.00 4.65 -0.53
N ALA A 69 0.83 4.03 -0.59
CA ALA A 69 0.11 3.83 -1.85
C ALA A 69 -0.31 5.16 -2.47
N ARG A 70 -0.77 6.13 -1.65
CA ARG A 70 -1.20 7.47 -2.08
C ARG A 70 -0.04 8.26 -2.67
N SER A 71 1.08 8.30 -1.97
CA SER A 71 2.33 8.91 -2.46
C SER A 71 2.82 8.27 -3.77
N ARG A 72 2.78 6.92 -3.88
CA ARG A 72 3.18 6.21 -5.10
C ARG A 72 2.21 6.44 -6.27
N ASN A 73 0.91 6.57 -5.97
CA ASN A 73 -0.11 6.84 -6.97
C ASN A 73 -0.02 8.26 -7.52
N ARG A 74 0.34 9.23 -6.68
CA ARG A 74 0.37 10.65 -7.01
C ARG A 74 1.09 10.95 -8.32
N ASN A 75 0.58 11.95 -9.04
CA ASN A 75 1.16 12.37 -10.31
C ASN A 75 2.66 12.73 -10.15
N PRO A 76 3.55 12.33 -11.07
CA PRO A 76 4.97 12.70 -11.03
C PRO A 76 5.23 14.20 -10.97
N ILE A 77 4.38 15.03 -11.60
CA ILE A 77 4.46 16.50 -11.55
C ILE A 77 4.26 17.02 -10.11
N LEU A 78 3.51 16.28 -9.28
CA LEU A 78 3.26 16.60 -7.87
C LEU A 78 4.16 15.80 -6.91
N GLY A 79 5.26 15.22 -7.40
CA GLY A 79 6.24 14.50 -6.60
C GLY A 79 5.87 13.05 -6.25
N GLY A 80 4.93 12.44 -6.98
CA GLY A 80 4.66 10.99 -6.90
C GLY A 80 5.30 10.18 -8.02
N PHE A 81 4.79 8.97 -8.26
CA PHE A 81 5.29 8.05 -9.31
C PHE A 81 4.25 7.67 -10.36
N GLY A 82 3.03 8.20 -10.27
CA GLY A 82 1.95 7.93 -11.23
C GLY A 82 1.57 6.46 -11.32
N CYS A 83 1.85 5.65 -10.29
CA CYS A 83 1.58 4.22 -10.34
C CYS A 83 0.05 3.98 -10.26
N PRO A 84 -0.57 3.36 -11.28
CA PRO A 84 -2.01 3.17 -11.31
C PRO A 84 -2.49 2.20 -10.24
N ILE A 85 -3.68 2.46 -9.71
CA ILE A 85 -4.40 1.54 -8.85
C ILE A 85 -5.52 0.88 -9.65
N ILE A 86 -5.53 -0.44 -9.66
CA ILE A 86 -6.57 -1.24 -10.31
C ILE A 86 -7.60 -1.63 -9.25
N VAL A 87 -8.87 -1.26 -9.46
CA VAL A 87 -10.00 -1.57 -8.58
C VAL A 87 -11.16 -2.20 -9.36
N GLU A 88 -12.11 -2.83 -8.66
CA GLU A 88 -13.22 -3.53 -9.31
C GLU A 88 -14.24 -2.56 -9.89
N GLY A 89 -14.72 -1.64 -9.04
CA GLY A 89 -15.89 -0.82 -9.33
C GLY A 89 -15.71 0.67 -9.04
N ARG A 90 -16.71 1.44 -9.47
CA ARG A 90 -16.72 2.90 -9.31
C ARG A 90 -16.74 3.35 -7.84
N ARG A 91 -17.39 2.58 -6.96
CA ARG A 91 -17.45 2.88 -5.52
C ARG A 91 -16.09 2.77 -4.83
N ASP A 92 -15.24 1.84 -5.27
CA ASP A 92 -13.86 1.73 -4.80
C ASP A 92 -13.05 2.96 -5.22
N LEU A 93 -13.20 3.38 -6.48
CA LEU A 93 -12.58 4.61 -6.98
C LEU A 93 -13.00 5.81 -6.15
N GLU A 94 -14.30 6.00 -5.91
CA GLU A 94 -14.82 7.10 -5.09
C GLU A 94 -14.25 7.07 -3.67
N THR A 95 -14.07 5.88 -3.11
CA THR A 95 -13.48 5.70 -1.78
C THR A 95 -12.00 6.08 -1.76
N LEU A 96 -11.23 5.69 -2.78
CA LEU A 96 -9.83 6.11 -2.92
C LEU A 96 -9.72 7.63 -3.14
N ARG A 97 -10.62 8.23 -3.91
CA ARG A 97 -10.66 9.70 -4.04
C ARG A 97 -10.94 10.38 -2.69
N ALA A 98 -11.85 9.85 -1.88
CA ALA A 98 -12.12 10.36 -0.54
C ALA A 98 -10.92 10.21 0.42
N LEU A 99 -10.05 9.22 0.20
CA LEU A 99 -8.79 9.03 0.93
C LEU A 99 -7.62 9.90 0.39
N GLY A 100 -7.88 10.75 -0.60
CA GLY A 100 -6.91 11.70 -1.15
C GLY A 100 -6.01 11.16 -2.26
N PHE A 101 -6.34 10.01 -2.86
CA PHE A 101 -5.65 9.54 -4.06
C PHE A 101 -6.04 10.43 -5.25
N ASP A 102 -5.06 10.96 -5.97
CA ASP A 102 -5.22 11.90 -7.09
C ASP A 102 -4.67 11.36 -8.42
N GLY A 103 -3.89 10.28 -8.37
CA GLY A 103 -3.28 9.63 -9.53
C GLY A 103 -4.23 8.73 -10.33
N PRO A 104 -3.68 7.96 -11.28
CA PRO A 104 -4.48 7.08 -12.15
C PRO A 104 -5.15 5.96 -11.36
N ILE A 105 -6.43 5.72 -11.63
CA ILE A 105 -7.21 4.62 -11.08
C ILE A 105 -7.96 3.94 -12.24
N GLU A 106 -7.70 2.66 -12.44
CA GLU A 106 -8.31 1.87 -13.52
C GLU A 106 -9.39 0.94 -12.95
N LEU A 107 -10.50 0.86 -13.69
CA LEU A 107 -11.61 -0.03 -13.33
C LEU A 107 -11.50 -1.33 -14.10
N VAL A 108 -11.66 -2.46 -13.43
CA VAL A 108 -11.72 -3.78 -14.08
C VAL A 108 -13.02 -3.93 -14.87
N ASN A 109 -14.16 -3.53 -14.29
CA ASN A 109 -15.48 -3.73 -14.91
C ASN A 109 -15.85 -2.58 -15.88
N ARG A 110 -15.19 -2.54 -17.04
CA ARG A 110 -15.49 -1.60 -18.15
C ARG A 110 -16.30 -2.24 -19.29
N GLY A 111 -16.91 -3.40 -19.06
CA GLY A 111 -17.50 -4.22 -20.12
C GLY A 111 -16.46 -4.86 -21.04
N TRP A 112 -15.19 -4.87 -20.66
CA TRP A 112 -14.11 -5.50 -21.43
C TRP A 112 -13.87 -6.93 -20.96
N SER A 113 -13.40 -7.79 -21.88
CA SER A 113 -12.83 -9.07 -21.49
C SER A 113 -11.54 -8.85 -20.69
N GLN A 114 -11.23 -9.78 -19.79
CA GLN A 114 -10.00 -9.71 -18.99
C GLN A 114 -8.74 -9.61 -19.86
N SER A 115 -8.69 -10.32 -20.98
CA SER A 115 -7.55 -10.28 -21.89
C SER A 115 -7.35 -8.90 -22.51
N ARG A 116 -8.45 -8.23 -22.92
CA ARG A 116 -8.39 -6.86 -23.43
C ARG A 116 -7.92 -5.86 -22.37
N LEU A 117 -8.43 -5.99 -21.14
CA LEU A 117 -7.99 -5.16 -20.02
C LEU A 117 -6.48 -5.32 -19.77
N ILE A 118 -6.00 -6.55 -19.69
CA ILE A 118 -4.58 -6.83 -19.40
C ILE A 118 -3.68 -6.32 -20.52
N ALA A 119 -4.06 -6.51 -21.79
CA ALA A 119 -3.31 -5.98 -22.93
C ALA A 119 -3.23 -4.45 -22.87
N HIS A 120 -4.33 -3.78 -22.55
CA HIS A 120 -4.35 -2.33 -22.36
C HIS A 120 -3.46 -1.89 -21.19
N LEU A 121 -3.54 -2.55 -20.03
CA LEU A 121 -2.70 -2.20 -18.88
C LEU A 121 -1.21 -2.42 -19.16
N HIS A 122 -0.85 -3.48 -19.89
CA HIS A 122 0.53 -3.71 -20.30
C HIS A 122 1.02 -2.63 -21.27
N ASP A 123 0.21 -2.27 -22.26
CA ASP A 123 0.55 -1.22 -23.24
C ASP A 123 0.74 0.15 -22.58
N GLN A 124 -0.14 0.50 -21.63
CA GLN A 124 -0.10 1.81 -20.97
C GLN A 124 0.98 1.91 -19.87
N TYR A 125 1.19 0.86 -19.09
CA TYR A 125 2.02 0.93 -17.87
C TYR A 125 3.28 0.07 -17.92
N GLY A 126 3.41 -0.80 -18.93
CA GLY A 126 4.58 -1.64 -19.14
C GLY A 126 4.85 -2.64 -18.02
N ARG A 127 6.09 -3.13 -17.99
CA ARG A 127 6.53 -4.20 -17.07
C ARG A 127 6.87 -3.67 -15.68
N LYS A 128 7.42 -2.46 -15.58
CA LYS A 128 7.81 -1.77 -14.35
C LYS A 128 7.44 -0.30 -14.45
N ASN A 129 7.21 0.35 -13.32
CA ASN A 129 6.98 1.78 -13.32
C ASN A 129 8.27 2.52 -13.74
N PRO A 130 8.20 3.45 -14.70
CA PRO A 130 9.40 4.10 -15.24
C PRO A 130 10.02 5.14 -14.30
N PHE A 131 9.29 5.64 -13.31
CA PHE A 131 9.76 6.68 -12.39
C PHE A 131 10.49 6.10 -11.17
N ASP A 132 10.03 4.98 -10.61
CA ASP A 132 10.67 4.37 -9.43
C ASP A 132 11.25 2.96 -9.66
N GLY A 133 11.11 2.40 -10.86
CA GLY A 133 11.58 1.05 -11.19
C GLY A 133 10.85 -0.09 -10.46
N GLY A 134 9.80 0.23 -9.69
CA GLY A 134 9.02 -0.72 -8.91
C GLY A 134 7.90 -1.37 -9.72
N ALA A 135 6.86 -1.82 -9.02
CA ALA A 135 5.66 -2.40 -9.65
C ALA A 135 5.02 -1.43 -10.65
N SER A 136 4.64 -1.95 -11.82
CA SER A 136 3.94 -1.17 -12.85
C SER A 136 2.54 -0.80 -12.40
N VAL A 137 1.86 -1.66 -11.63
CA VAL A 137 0.51 -1.41 -11.13
C VAL A 137 0.34 -1.83 -9.66
N MET A 138 -0.56 -1.17 -8.95
CA MET A 138 -1.05 -1.57 -7.63
C MET A 138 -2.42 -2.23 -7.77
N LEU A 139 -2.59 -3.47 -7.29
CA LEU A 139 -3.83 -4.23 -7.40
C LEU A 139 -4.61 -4.19 -6.07
N MET A 140 -5.73 -3.48 -6.04
CA MET A 140 -6.54 -3.25 -4.85
C MET A 140 -7.98 -3.72 -5.06
N MET A 141 -8.12 -5.04 -5.23
CA MET A 141 -9.41 -5.72 -5.34
C MET A 141 -10.03 -6.00 -3.98
N ASP A 142 -11.35 -6.20 -3.95
CA ASP A 142 -12.07 -6.66 -2.77
C ASP A 142 -11.49 -7.96 -2.17
N TRP A 143 -11.67 -8.13 -0.87
CA TRP A 143 -11.20 -9.30 -0.12
C TRP A 143 -12.32 -10.27 0.26
N ASP A 144 -13.48 -10.12 -0.37
CA ASP A 144 -14.51 -11.15 -0.43
C ASP A 144 -14.06 -12.34 -1.30
N ARG A 145 -14.93 -13.35 -1.46
CA ARG A 145 -14.60 -14.55 -2.24
C ARG A 145 -14.44 -14.25 -3.73
N THR A 146 -15.22 -13.32 -4.29
CA THR A 146 -15.23 -13.00 -5.72
C THR A 146 -14.02 -12.17 -6.09
N GLY A 147 -13.75 -11.11 -5.33
CA GLY A 147 -12.59 -10.24 -5.43
C GLY A 147 -11.28 -11.00 -5.25
N LYS A 148 -11.17 -11.95 -4.31
CA LYS A 148 -9.99 -12.82 -4.19
C LYS A 148 -9.73 -13.65 -5.46
N ARG A 149 -10.79 -14.23 -6.06
CA ARG A 149 -10.67 -15.00 -7.31
C ARG A 149 -10.31 -14.11 -8.49
N LEU A 150 -10.84 -12.88 -8.54
CA LEU A 150 -10.52 -11.92 -9.58
C LEU A 150 -9.08 -11.40 -9.45
N HIS A 151 -8.64 -11.07 -8.23
CA HIS A 151 -7.27 -10.67 -7.89
C HIS A 151 -6.26 -11.69 -8.39
N GLU A 152 -6.45 -12.97 -8.03
CA GLU A 152 -5.49 -14.01 -8.41
C GLU A 152 -5.45 -14.22 -9.93
N ARG A 153 -6.61 -14.23 -10.59
CA ARG A 153 -6.68 -14.34 -12.06
C ARG A 153 -5.95 -13.20 -12.77
N LEU A 154 -6.16 -11.95 -12.33
CA LEU A 154 -5.46 -10.80 -12.90
C LEU A 154 -3.96 -10.88 -12.63
N ARG A 155 -3.57 -11.20 -11.39
CA ARG A 155 -2.18 -11.35 -10.97
C ARG A 155 -1.42 -12.37 -11.82
N VAL A 156 -1.96 -13.57 -11.99
CA VAL A 156 -1.32 -14.63 -12.79
C VAL A 156 -1.12 -14.19 -14.23
N ARG A 157 -2.15 -13.62 -14.86
CA ARG A 157 -2.09 -13.23 -16.28
C ARG A 157 -1.18 -12.02 -16.53
N MET A 158 -1.22 -11.01 -15.66
CA MET A 158 -0.32 -9.86 -15.75
C MET A 158 1.15 -10.30 -15.57
N ARG A 159 1.42 -11.23 -14.64
CA ARG A 159 2.76 -11.78 -14.46
C ARG A 159 3.25 -12.63 -15.62
N SER A 160 2.35 -13.32 -16.34
CA SER A 160 2.73 -14.00 -17.58
C SER A 160 3.15 -13.05 -18.71
N LEU A 161 2.89 -11.75 -18.56
CA LEU A 161 3.40 -10.69 -19.44
C LEU A 161 4.54 -9.88 -18.79
N ASP A 162 5.21 -10.46 -17.78
CA ASP A 162 6.29 -9.83 -17.02
C ASP A 162 5.93 -8.51 -16.32
N MET A 163 4.64 -8.24 -16.10
CA MET A 163 4.23 -7.07 -15.33
C MET A 163 4.50 -7.28 -13.84
N SER A 164 5.19 -6.33 -13.22
CA SER A 164 5.41 -6.27 -11.79
C SER A 164 4.18 -5.66 -11.09
N ILE A 165 3.65 -6.36 -10.09
CA ILE A 165 2.38 -6.02 -9.43
C ILE A 165 2.63 -5.86 -7.94
N ASP A 166 2.17 -4.75 -7.38
CA ASP A 166 2.13 -4.54 -5.94
C ASP A 166 0.73 -4.80 -5.39
N ASP A 167 0.64 -5.70 -4.41
CA ASP A 167 -0.56 -5.98 -3.63
C ASP A 167 -0.31 -5.90 -2.12
N SER A 168 0.78 -5.23 -1.71
CA SER A 168 1.19 -5.09 -0.32
C SER A 168 0.18 -4.30 0.51
N THR A 169 -0.33 -3.17 -0.01
CA THR A 169 -1.36 -2.36 0.64
C THR A 169 -2.63 -3.18 0.89
N ARG A 170 -3.10 -3.91 -0.13
CA ARG A 170 -4.24 -4.82 0.00
C ARG A 170 -4.01 -5.87 1.10
N ARG A 171 -2.82 -6.48 1.15
CA ARG A 171 -2.46 -7.45 2.19
C ARG A 171 -2.46 -6.84 3.60
N VAL A 172 -2.05 -5.59 3.76
CA VAL A 172 -2.11 -4.88 5.05
C VAL A 172 -3.56 -4.63 5.44
N LEU A 173 -4.36 -4.04 4.54
CA LEU A 173 -5.78 -3.76 4.77
C LEU A 173 -6.57 -5.03 5.11
N MET A 174 -6.30 -6.15 4.44
CA MET A 174 -6.91 -7.44 4.77
C MET A 174 -6.58 -7.93 6.18
N ARG A 175 -5.46 -7.53 6.79
CA ARG A 175 -5.11 -7.97 8.15
C ARG A 175 -5.69 -7.03 9.21
N SER A 176 -5.66 -5.73 8.97
CA SER A 176 -6.09 -4.71 9.93
C SER A 176 -7.57 -4.36 9.85
N MET A 177 -8.18 -4.48 8.66
CA MET A 177 -9.56 -4.03 8.39
C MET A 177 -10.53 -5.17 8.10
N ALA A 178 -10.09 -6.43 7.94
CA ALA A 178 -11.00 -7.54 7.60
C ALA A 178 -12.10 -7.80 8.63
N MET A 179 -11.90 -7.40 9.89
CA MET A 179 -12.95 -7.46 10.93
C MET A 179 -13.96 -6.30 10.83
N LYS A 180 -13.62 -5.22 10.12
CA LYS A 180 -14.40 -3.97 10.01
C LYS A 180 -15.17 -3.85 8.67
N GLY A 181 -14.90 -4.72 7.70
CA GLY A 181 -15.62 -4.80 6.42
C GLY A 181 -14.91 -5.71 5.40
N SER A 182 -15.62 -6.18 4.37
CA SER A 182 -15.09 -7.13 3.37
C SER A 182 -14.64 -6.50 2.03
N THR A 183 -14.76 -5.17 1.89
CA THR A 183 -14.63 -4.47 0.60
C THR A 183 -13.79 -3.20 0.69
N VAL A 184 -13.23 -2.76 -0.44
CA VAL A 184 -12.53 -1.47 -0.57
C VAL A 184 -13.52 -0.31 -0.38
N GLU A 185 -14.74 -0.41 -0.91
CA GLU A 185 -15.85 0.49 -0.59
C GLU A 185 -16.09 0.63 0.92
N GLY A 186 -15.92 -0.45 1.69
CA GLY A 186 -16.08 -0.44 3.14
C GLY A 186 -15.10 0.49 3.86
N LEU A 187 -14.00 0.91 3.22
CA LEU A 187 -13.10 1.92 3.79
C LEU A 187 -13.76 3.31 3.87
N LYS A 188 -14.82 3.56 3.09
CA LYS A 188 -15.51 4.86 3.03
C LYS A 188 -16.05 5.29 4.39
N THR A 189 -16.49 4.35 5.22
CA THR A 189 -17.00 4.62 6.58
C THR A 189 -15.89 5.09 7.53
N HIS A 190 -14.63 4.73 7.25
CA HIS A 190 -13.47 5.06 8.07
C HIS A 190 -12.64 6.23 7.53
N VAL A 191 -13.07 6.90 6.46
CA VAL A 191 -12.32 8.01 5.84
C VAL A 191 -11.98 9.10 6.87
N ASN A 192 -12.93 9.47 7.73
CA ASN A 192 -12.72 10.52 8.73
C ASN A 192 -11.69 10.12 9.81
N GLU A 193 -11.56 8.83 10.09
CA GLU A 193 -10.58 8.29 11.04
C GLU A 193 -9.21 8.07 10.36
N LEU A 194 -9.21 7.62 9.11
CA LEU A 194 -8.02 7.27 8.35
C LEU A 194 -7.29 8.51 7.84
N ASN A 195 -7.98 9.51 7.29
CA ASN A 195 -7.34 10.67 6.67
C ASN A 195 -6.37 11.39 7.62
N PRO A 196 -6.73 11.74 8.87
CA PRO A 196 -5.78 12.37 9.79
C PRO A 196 -4.52 11.53 10.02
N LEU A 197 -4.68 10.20 10.12
CA LEU A 197 -3.56 9.28 10.31
C LEU A 197 -2.70 9.13 9.05
N ILE A 198 -3.31 9.08 7.87
CA ILE A 198 -2.60 9.04 6.59
C ILE A 198 -1.80 10.33 6.42
N ASP A 199 -2.39 11.48 6.75
CA ASP A 199 -1.77 12.81 6.64
C ASP A 199 -0.58 12.98 7.59
N THR A 200 -0.50 12.22 8.70
CA THR A 200 0.73 12.18 9.53
C THR A 200 1.93 11.56 8.81
N VAL A 201 1.70 10.74 7.77
CA VAL A 201 2.73 10.00 7.03
C VAL A 201 2.99 10.60 5.65
N ASP A 202 1.92 11.03 4.97
CA ASP A 202 1.96 11.65 3.64
C ASP A 202 1.12 12.94 3.71
N PRO A 203 1.63 14.04 4.28
CA PRO A 203 0.84 15.25 4.46
C PRO A 203 0.33 15.77 3.11
N PRO A 204 -0.87 16.37 3.07
CA PRO A 204 -1.36 17.00 1.84
C PRO A 204 -0.36 18.08 1.41
N PRO A 205 -0.17 18.29 0.10
CA PRO A 205 0.73 19.33 -0.39
C PRO A 205 0.35 20.64 0.29
N SER A 206 1.34 21.28 0.93
CA SER A 206 1.16 22.55 1.63
C SER A 206 0.53 23.54 0.66
N ARG A 207 -0.71 23.93 0.93
CA ARG A 207 -1.39 25.03 0.24
C ARG A 207 -0.65 26.31 0.60
N PHE A 208 0.46 26.57 -0.07
CA PHE A 208 1.06 27.90 -0.06
C PHE A 208 0.14 28.78 -0.91
N PHE A 209 -0.70 29.55 -0.22
CA PHE A 209 -1.31 30.77 -0.72
C PHE A 209 -0.72 31.93 0.07
#